data_AF-A0A3A0AM83-F1
#
_entry.id   AF-A0A3A0AM83-F1
#
_cell.length_a   1.000
_cell.length_b   1.000
_cell.length_c   1.000
_cell.angle_alpha   90.00
_cell.angle_beta   90.00
_cell.angle_gamma   90.00
#
_symmetry.space_group_name_H-M   'P 1'
#
loop_
_entity.id
_entity.type
_entity.pdbx_description
1 polymer ?
#
loop_
_entity_poly.entity_id
_entity_poly.type
_entity_poly.pdbx_seq_one_letter_code
_entity_poly.pdbx_strand_id
1 'polypeptide(L)'
;MKNIFGWLVPVLLFITVVLLLFGVSFGAVTLISLGAAWLLRLFLPLTLFESALLGFVFAAAALYLLITVVSAIGPPAASWAPRRTARFADEEAEGREYKQIAPTRFYQNPAERTWEAFLTHEIANDIYMDLQDAPSVTSPMNDSQVQELSIRLAQIGLAILKRKTARARDLSVNLSAVKREMQRMGQRPYDDDILRVAVDGINANVDYYADELYEIIRTQGWNKPAELEDEWN
;
A
#
# COMPACT_ATOMS: atom_id res chain seq x y z
N MET A 1 -16.96 -36.08 18.47
CA MET A 1 -16.82 -34.86 19.32
C MET A 1 -15.34 -34.52 19.59
N LYS A 2 -14.48 -34.40 18.56
CA LYS A 2 -13.04 -34.08 18.73
C LYS A 2 -12.58 -32.79 18.03
N ASN A 3 -13.44 -32.14 17.23
CA ASN A 3 -13.05 -30.97 16.43
C ASN A 3 -13.48 -29.62 17.01
N ILE A 4 -14.30 -29.60 18.06
CA ILE A 4 -14.78 -28.35 18.68
C ILE A 4 -13.70 -27.75 19.59
N PHE A 5 -12.90 -28.59 20.26
CA PHE A 5 -11.82 -28.14 21.15
C PHE A 5 -10.64 -27.48 20.40
N GLY A 6 -10.39 -27.82 19.13
CA GLY A 6 -9.26 -27.29 18.37
C GLY A 6 -9.37 -25.79 18.02
N TRP A 7 -10.60 -25.27 17.88
CA TRP A 7 -10.83 -23.86 17.57
C TRP A 7 -11.16 -23.02 18.82
N LEU A 8 -11.74 -23.64 19.85
CA LEU A 8 -12.05 -22.97 21.12
C LEU A 8 -10.79 -22.50 21.88
N VAL A 9 -9.71 -23.29 21.84
CA VAL A 9 -8.48 -22.98 22.57
C VAL A 9 -7.79 -21.70 22.05
N PRO A 10 -7.58 -21.52 20.72
CA PRO A 10 -7.03 -20.27 20.17
C PRO A 10 -7.90 -19.04 20.46
N VAL A 11 -9.24 -19.19 20.38
CA VAL A 11 -10.18 -18.09 20.61
C VAL A 11 -10.18 -17.66 22.08
N LEU A 12 -10.18 -18.62 23.01
CA LEU A 12 -10.06 -18.33 24.44
C LEU A 12 -8.72 -17.67 24.78
N LEU A 13 -7.62 -18.12 24.17
CA LEU A 13 -6.31 -17.49 24.32
C LEU A 13 -6.32 -16.04 23.81
N PHE A 14 -6.91 -15.81 22.63
CA PHE A 14 -7.04 -14.46 22.07
C PHE A 14 -7.85 -13.54 22.98
N ILE A 15 -9.02 -13.98 23.44
CA ILE A 15 -9.86 -13.22 24.38
C ILE A 15 -9.09 -12.93 25.68
N THR A 16 -8.36 -13.91 26.20
CA THR A 16 -7.57 -13.74 27.43
C THR A 16 -6.47 -12.69 27.24
N VAL A 17 -5.75 -12.73 26.12
CA VAL A 17 -4.71 -11.74 25.80
C VAL A 17 -5.31 -10.35 25.65
N VAL A 18 -6.44 -10.21 24.97
CA VAL A 18 -7.15 -8.92 24.82
C VAL A 18 -7.60 -8.38 26.17
N LEU A 19 -8.19 -9.23 27.03
CA LEU A 19 -8.60 -8.82 28.38
C LEU A 19 -7.40 -8.44 29.26
N LEU A 20 -6.27 -9.13 29.12
CA LEU A 20 -5.06 -8.85 29.88
C LEU A 20 -4.43 -7.52 29.44
N LEU A 21 -4.36 -7.28 28.12
CA LEU A 21 -3.93 -6.00 27.58
C LEU A 21 -4.85 -4.86 28.02
N PHE A 22 -6.17 -5.07 27.94
CA PHE A 22 -7.15 -4.09 28.42
C PHE A 22 -7.00 -3.82 29.92
N GLY A 23 -6.81 -4.85 30.74
CA GLY A 23 -6.60 -4.72 32.18
C GLY A 23 -5.30 -3.99 32.53
N VAL A 24 -4.20 -4.26 31.81
CA VAL A 24 -2.92 -3.57 32.00
C VAL A 24 -3.01 -2.11 31.57
N SER A 25 -3.62 -1.83 30.41
CA SER A 25 -3.85 -0.46 29.94
C SER A 25 -4.77 0.31 30.89
N PHE A 26 -5.86 -0.32 31.35
CA PHE A 26 -6.77 0.29 32.32
C PHE A 26 -6.07 0.56 33.65
N GLY A 27 -5.31 -0.41 34.17
CA GLY A 27 -4.53 -0.26 35.39
C GLY A 27 -3.49 0.86 35.30
N ALA A 28 -2.76 0.95 34.18
CA ALA A 28 -1.79 2.01 33.93
C ALA A 28 -2.45 3.40 33.88
N VAL A 29 -3.57 3.53 33.17
CA VAL A 29 -4.35 4.78 33.13
C VAL A 29 -4.84 5.14 34.53
N THR A 30 -5.36 4.17 35.29
CA THR A 30 -5.85 4.41 36.66
C THR A 30 -4.72 4.85 37.60
N LEU A 31 -3.53 4.24 37.50
CA LEU A 31 -2.34 4.60 38.27
C LEU A 31 -1.84 6.01 37.94
N ILE A 32 -1.80 6.36 36.65
CA ILE A 32 -1.43 7.71 36.19
C ILE A 32 -2.46 8.74 36.66
N SER A 33 -3.76 8.43 36.57
CA SER A 33 -4.83 9.30 37.06
C SER A 33 -4.80 9.47 38.58
N LEU A 34 -4.50 8.41 39.36
CA LEU A 34 -4.31 8.47 40.81
C LEU A 34 -3.07 9.30 41.18
N GLY A 35 -1.97 9.16 40.44
CA GLY A 35 -0.76 9.96 40.62
C GLY A 35 -1.01 11.45 40.32
N ALA A 36 -1.71 11.75 39.23
CA ALA A 36 -2.10 13.12 38.87
C ALA A 36 -3.09 13.72 39.89
N ALA A 37 -4.06 12.93 40.37
CA ALA A 37 -5.00 13.33 41.41
C ALA A 37 -4.30 13.62 42.74
N TRP A 38 -3.31 12.80 43.13
CA TRP A 38 -2.48 13.03 44.30
C TRP A 38 -1.66 14.32 44.19
N LEU A 39 -1.06 14.58 43.02
CA LEU A 39 -0.31 15.81 42.75
C LEU A 39 -1.22 17.06 42.78
N LEU A 40 -2.42 16.98 42.21
CA LEU A 40 -3.39 18.09 42.22
C LEU A 40 -3.85 18.45 43.64
N ARG A 41 -3.95 17.46 44.54
CA ARG A 41 -4.32 17.68 45.93
C ARG A 41 -3.27 18.45 46.74
N LEU A 42 -2.02 18.48 46.28
CA LEU A 42 -0.97 19.30 46.91
C LEU A 42 -1.20 20.81 46.71
N PHE A 43 -1.96 21.19 45.67
CA PHE A 43 -2.15 22.59 45.28
C PHE A 43 -3.60 23.07 45.35
N LEU A 44 -4.58 22.16 45.35
CA LEU A 44 -6.00 22.47 45.36
C LEU A 44 -6.73 21.67 46.45
N PRO A 45 -7.67 22.27 47.20
CA PRO A 45 -8.43 21.60 48.25
C PRO A 45 -9.56 20.73 47.66
N LEU A 46 -9.20 19.76 46.82
CA LEU A 46 -10.13 18.87 46.14
C LEU A 46 -10.37 17.58 46.94
N THR A 47 -11.58 17.05 46.85
CA THR A 47 -11.90 15.71 47.34
C THR A 47 -11.32 14.63 46.41
N LEU A 48 -11.18 13.39 46.90
CA LEU A 48 -10.70 12.27 46.08
C LEU A 48 -11.57 12.05 44.82
N PHE A 49 -12.89 12.24 44.97
CA PHE A 49 -13.82 12.14 43.85
C PHE A 49 -13.60 13.22 42.79
N GLU A 50 -13.50 14.49 43.19
CA GLU A 50 -13.26 15.61 42.27
C GLU A 50 -11.91 15.47 41.56
N SER A 51 -10.89 15.02 42.29
CA SER A 51 -9.56 14.78 41.72
C SER A 51 -9.54 13.65 40.68
N ALA A 52 -10.32 12.58 40.89
CA ALA A 52 -10.47 11.50 39.92
C ALA A 52 -11.26 11.95 38.68
N LEU A 53 -12.32 12.75 38.87
CA LEU A 53 -13.10 13.33 37.78
C LEU A 53 -12.25 14.27 36.91
N LEU A 54 -11.47 15.14 37.54
CA LEU A 54 -10.50 16.01 36.85
C LEU A 54 -9.45 15.19 36.09
N GLY A 55 -8.91 14.13 36.70
CA GLY A 55 -7.98 13.22 36.03
C GLY A 55 -8.57 12.59 34.77
N PHE A 56 -9.85 12.22 34.79
CA PHE A 56 -10.55 11.69 33.62
C PHE A 56 -10.72 12.75 32.52
N VAL A 57 -11.12 13.97 32.88
CA VAL A 57 -11.25 15.09 31.94
C VAL A 57 -9.90 15.43 31.30
N PHE A 58 -8.82 15.47 32.09
CA PHE A 58 -7.47 15.68 31.57
C PHE A 58 -7.01 14.54 30.66
N ALA A 59 -7.32 13.28 31.01
CA ALA A 59 -6.99 12.13 30.15
C ALA A 59 -7.74 12.19 28.82
N ALA A 60 -9.03 12.55 28.82
CA ALA A 60 -9.82 12.73 27.61
C ALA A 60 -9.28 13.89 26.75
N ALA A 61 -8.92 15.01 27.37
CA ALA A 61 -8.32 16.15 26.68
C ALA A 61 -6.94 15.81 26.11
N ALA A 62 -6.11 15.08 26.85
CA ALA A 62 -4.81 14.61 26.39
C ALA A 62 -4.94 13.61 25.23
N LEU A 63 -5.91 12.70 25.28
CA LEU A 63 -6.20 11.78 24.18
C LEU A 63 -6.69 12.52 22.94
N TYR A 64 -7.58 13.50 23.11
CA TYR A 64 -8.05 14.34 22.02
C TYR A 64 -6.89 15.11 21.38
N LEU A 65 -6.05 15.77 22.19
CA LEU A 65 -4.85 16.46 21.71
C LEU A 65 -3.87 15.51 21.03
N LEU A 66 -3.68 14.30 21.56
CA LEU A 66 -2.84 13.28 20.93
C LEU A 66 -3.39 12.90 19.55
N ILE A 67 -4.69 12.64 19.44
CA ILE A 67 -5.35 12.32 18.16
C ILE A 67 -5.17 13.49 17.19
N THR A 68 -5.42 14.73 17.63
CA THR A 68 -5.27 15.93 16.79
C THR A 68 -3.82 16.12 16.34
N VAL A 69 -2.84 16.00 17.24
CA VAL A 69 -1.41 16.14 16.92
C VAL A 69 -0.95 15.01 15.99
N VAL A 70 -1.34 13.76 16.25
CA VAL A 70 -1.04 12.62 15.37
C VAL A 70 -1.67 12.81 13.99
N SER A 71 -2.90 13.32 13.92
CA SER A 71 -3.57 13.61 12.64
C SER A 71 -2.95 14.80 11.89
N ALA A 72 -2.41 15.80 12.61
CA ALA A 72 -1.80 16.99 12.03
C ALA A 72 -0.34 16.77 11.59
N ILE A 73 0.38 15.87 12.26
CA ILE A 73 1.70 15.39 11.82
C ILE A 73 1.57 14.45 10.61
N GLY A 74 0.33 14.05 10.31
CA GLY A 74 0.07 13.05 9.31
C GLY A 74 0.63 11.68 9.71
N PRO A 75 0.29 10.65 8.95
CA PRO A 75 1.05 9.41 8.93
C PRO A 75 2.54 9.72 8.79
N PRO A 76 3.49 9.04 9.48
CA PRO A 76 4.82 8.91 8.90
C PRO A 76 4.61 8.33 7.49
N ALA A 77 4.99 9.11 6.47
CA ALA A 77 4.64 8.95 5.05
C ALA A 77 5.06 7.61 4.39
N ALA A 78 5.51 6.61 5.15
CA ALA A 78 6.29 5.50 4.61
C ALA A 78 5.69 4.09 4.81
N SER A 79 4.49 3.89 5.39
CA SER A 79 4.03 2.50 5.60
C SER A 79 2.59 2.14 5.27
N TRP A 80 1.74 3.10 4.87
CA TRP A 80 0.33 2.80 4.57
C TRP A 80 -0.25 3.53 3.37
N ALA A 81 0.43 4.56 2.85
CA ALA A 81 0.10 5.06 1.52
C ALA A 81 0.59 4.01 0.49
N PRO A 82 -0.23 3.66 -0.51
CA PRO A 82 0.25 2.90 -1.65
C PRO A 82 1.55 3.50 -2.19
N ARG A 83 2.54 2.66 -2.56
CA ARG A 83 3.86 3.12 -3.05
C ARG A 83 3.75 4.16 -4.16
N ARG A 84 2.72 4.04 -5.00
CA ARG A 84 2.42 4.95 -6.08
C ARG A 84 2.04 6.37 -5.60
N THR A 85 1.17 6.48 -4.60
CA THR A 85 0.78 7.78 -4.00
C THR A 85 1.93 8.48 -3.29
N ALA A 86 2.82 7.74 -2.63
CA ALA A 86 4.01 8.32 -2.02
C ALA A 86 4.97 8.90 -3.08
N ARG A 87 5.12 8.18 -4.20
CA ARG A 87 5.93 8.62 -5.34
C ARG A 87 5.43 9.94 -5.92
N PHE A 88 4.14 10.05 -6.27
CA PHE A 88 3.60 11.29 -6.84
C PHE A 88 3.74 12.50 -5.90
N ALA A 89 3.62 12.29 -4.59
CA ALA A 89 3.85 13.36 -3.61
C ALA A 89 5.31 13.83 -3.58
N ASP A 90 6.27 12.91 -3.69
CA ASP A 90 7.69 13.23 -3.77
C ASP A 90 8.03 13.94 -5.10
N GLU A 91 7.43 13.53 -6.22
CA GLU A 91 7.61 14.16 -7.53
C GLU A 91 7.12 15.61 -7.56
N GLU A 92 5.93 15.87 -7.00
CA GLU A 92 5.37 17.22 -6.89
C GLU A 92 6.21 18.12 -5.98
N ALA A 93 6.72 17.57 -4.87
CA ALA A 93 7.61 18.28 -3.97
C ALA A 93 8.96 18.65 -4.61
N GLU A 94 9.46 17.82 -5.53
CA GLU A 94 10.74 18.01 -6.21
C GLU A 94 10.62 18.71 -7.58
N GLY A 95 9.40 18.95 -8.06
CA GLY A 95 9.14 19.62 -9.33
C GLY A 95 9.67 18.86 -10.55
N ARG A 96 9.75 17.53 -10.47
CA ARG A 96 10.24 16.67 -11.57
C ARG A 96 9.10 16.39 -12.56
N GLU A 97 9.28 16.80 -13.82
CA GLU A 97 8.33 16.52 -14.91
C GLU A 97 8.81 15.30 -15.72
N TYR A 98 8.13 14.17 -15.57
CA TYR A 98 8.44 12.94 -16.33
C TYR A 98 7.70 12.88 -17.64
N LYS A 99 8.38 12.34 -18.66
CA LYS A 99 7.69 11.93 -19.87
C LYS A 99 6.84 10.70 -19.60
N GLN A 100 5.65 10.69 -20.18
CA GLN A 100 4.73 9.55 -20.14
C GLN A 100 4.62 8.89 -21.51
N ILE A 101 4.37 7.59 -21.52
CA ILE A 101 4.04 6.84 -22.74
C ILE A 101 2.60 7.18 -23.11
N ALA A 102 2.40 7.63 -24.35
CA ALA A 102 1.09 8.03 -24.83
C ALA A 102 0.07 6.87 -24.71
N PRO A 103 -1.15 7.11 -24.17
CA PRO A 103 -2.19 6.08 -24.04
C PRO A 103 -2.57 5.41 -25.36
N THR A 104 -2.46 6.14 -26.47
CA THR A 104 -2.71 5.66 -27.85
C THR A 104 -1.84 4.48 -28.27
N ARG A 105 -0.75 4.21 -27.54
CA ARG A 105 0.08 3.01 -27.69
C ARG A 105 -0.60 1.73 -27.18
N PHE A 106 -1.63 1.86 -26.34
CA PHE A 106 -2.31 0.74 -25.66
C PHE A 106 -3.78 0.62 -26.08
N TYR A 107 -4.48 1.73 -26.26
CA TYR A 107 -5.88 1.77 -26.71
C TYR A 107 -6.14 3.06 -27.52
N GLN A 108 -6.96 2.98 -28.58
CA GLN A 108 -7.20 4.14 -29.46
C GLN A 108 -8.20 5.11 -28.86
N ASN A 109 -9.24 4.58 -28.20
CA ASN A 109 -10.34 5.35 -27.63
C ASN A 109 -10.61 4.94 -26.18
N PRO A 110 -11.16 5.82 -25.33
CA PRO A 110 -11.54 5.47 -23.96
C PRO A 110 -12.52 4.29 -23.85
N ALA A 111 -13.38 4.08 -24.87
CA ALA A 111 -14.29 2.94 -24.93
C ALA A 111 -13.58 1.58 -25.09
N GLU A 112 -12.33 1.57 -25.55
CA GLU A 112 -11.49 0.37 -25.72
C GLU A 112 -10.57 0.13 -24.50
N ARG A 113 -10.65 1.01 -23.49
CA ARG A 113 -9.86 0.93 -22.24
C ARG A 113 -10.33 -0.24 -21.38
N THR A 114 -9.85 -1.44 -21.70
CA THR A 114 -10.03 -2.63 -20.86
C THR A 114 -9.06 -2.63 -19.68
N TRP A 115 -9.35 -3.38 -18.62
CA TRP A 115 -8.43 -3.55 -17.49
C TRP A 115 -7.04 -4.05 -17.91
N GLU A 116 -6.96 -4.93 -18.90
CA GLU A 116 -5.69 -5.37 -19.48
C GLU A 116 -4.93 -4.22 -20.15
N ALA A 117 -5.58 -3.46 -21.04
CA ALA A 117 -4.92 -2.37 -21.75
C ALA A 117 -4.53 -1.22 -20.80
N PHE A 118 -5.44 -0.87 -19.88
CA PHE A 118 -5.24 0.14 -18.85
C PHE A 118 -4.09 -0.21 -17.93
N LEU A 119 -4.11 -1.39 -17.31
CA LEU A 119 -3.07 -1.78 -16.36
C LEU A 119 -1.70 -1.94 -17.04
N THR A 120 -1.66 -2.38 -18.30
CA THR A 120 -0.40 -2.40 -19.06
C THR A 120 0.16 -1.00 -19.26
N HIS A 121 -0.70 -0.01 -19.56
CA HIS A 121 -0.30 1.39 -19.70
C HIS A 121 0.23 1.96 -18.39
N GLU A 122 -0.49 1.77 -17.29
CA GLU A 122 -0.11 2.26 -15.96
C GLU A 122 1.23 1.65 -15.48
N ILE A 123 1.37 0.33 -15.57
CA ILE A 123 2.62 -0.35 -15.22
C ILE A 123 3.78 0.12 -16.12
N ALA A 124 3.55 0.27 -17.42
CA ALA A 124 4.60 0.71 -18.34
C ALA A 124 5.07 2.13 -18.03
N ASN A 125 4.17 3.04 -17.64
CA ASN A 125 4.53 4.39 -17.23
C ASN A 125 5.33 4.40 -15.94
N ASP A 126 4.88 3.67 -14.91
CA ASP A 126 5.58 3.64 -13.63
C ASP A 126 7.01 3.07 -13.78
N ILE A 127 7.19 2.04 -14.62
CA ILE A 127 8.52 1.49 -14.95
C ILE A 127 9.34 2.52 -15.75
N TYR A 128 8.73 3.21 -16.72
CA TYR A 128 9.43 4.18 -17.55
C TYR A 128 9.91 5.39 -16.74
N MET A 129 9.10 5.88 -15.79
CA MET A 129 9.48 6.95 -14.86
C MET A 129 10.68 6.52 -14.00
N ASP A 130 10.63 5.30 -13.44
CA ASP A 130 11.73 4.79 -12.62
C ASP A 130 13.04 4.61 -13.42
N LEU A 131 12.94 4.23 -14.70
CA LEU A 131 14.11 4.14 -15.59
C LEU A 131 14.62 5.51 -16.02
N GLN A 132 13.77 6.53 -16.11
CA GLN A 132 14.18 7.93 -16.33
C GLN A 132 14.98 8.47 -15.12
N ASP A 133 14.62 8.05 -13.90
CA ASP A 133 15.33 8.39 -12.67
C ASP A 133 16.67 7.66 -12.50
N ALA A 134 16.79 6.48 -13.10
CA ALA A 134 17.99 5.66 -13.05
C ALA A 134 18.66 5.48 -14.43
N PRO A 135 19.07 6.57 -15.13
CA PRO A 135 19.55 6.49 -16.50
C PRO A 135 20.83 5.66 -16.64
N SER A 136 21.59 5.48 -15.57
CA SER A 136 22.76 4.59 -15.53
C SER A 136 22.40 3.13 -15.81
N VAL A 137 21.19 2.70 -15.43
CA VAL A 137 20.68 1.33 -15.60
C VAL A 137 20.34 1.05 -17.07
N THR A 138 19.99 2.10 -17.83
CA THR A 138 19.66 2.02 -19.26
C THR A 138 20.67 2.73 -20.14
N SER A 139 21.90 2.96 -19.67
CA SER A 139 22.89 3.85 -20.30
C SER A 139 23.15 3.66 -21.81
N PRO A 140 23.07 2.46 -22.42
CA PRO A 140 23.23 2.31 -23.87
C PRO A 140 21.94 2.54 -24.68
N MET A 141 20.79 2.73 -24.04
CA MET A 141 19.48 2.82 -24.68
C MET A 141 19.05 4.27 -24.89
N ASN A 142 18.46 4.56 -26.04
CA ASN A 142 17.77 5.83 -26.28
C ASN A 142 16.35 5.80 -25.68
N ASP A 143 15.73 6.97 -25.58
CA ASP A 143 14.40 7.15 -24.95
C ASP A 143 13.32 6.22 -25.52
N SER A 144 13.25 6.08 -26.85
CA SER A 144 12.30 5.17 -27.50
C SER A 144 12.57 3.70 -27.12
N GLN A 145 13.84 3.30 -27.02
CA GLN A 145 14.20 1.95 -26.58
C GLN A 145 13.81 1.70 -25.12
N VAL A 146 13.92 2.71 -24.25
CA VAL A 146 13.48 2.62 -22.85
C VAL A 146 11.95 2.53 -22.76
N GLN A 147 11.21 3.27 -23.58
CA GLN A 147 9.75 3.12 -23.67
C GLN A 147 9.36 1.69 -24.11
N GLU A 148 9.95 1.17 -25.18
CA GLU A 148 9.69 -0.20 -25.64
C GLU A 148 10.12 -1.28 -24.64
N LEU A 149 11.17 -1.02 -23.86
CA LEU A 149 11.58 -1.88 -22.75
C LEU A 149 10.50 -1.88 -21.66
N SER A 150 10.03 -0.71 -21.26
CA SER A 150 9.03 -0.54 -20.21
C SER A 150 7.70 -1.19 -20.58
N ILE A 151 7.25 -1.04 -21.83
CA ILE A 151 6.06 -1.72 -22.37
C ILE A 151 6.20 -3.24 -22.30
N ARG A 152 7.36 -3.79 -22.71
CA ARG A 152 7.61 -5.24 -22.66
C ARG A 152 7.63 -5.76 -21.23
N LEU A 153 8.25 -5.04 -20.30
CA LEU A 153 8.28 -5.40 -18.88
C LEU A 153 6.89 -5.35 -18.25
N ALA A 154 6.07 -4.37 -18.63
CA ALA A 154 4.67 -4.29 -18.21
C ALA A 154 3.85 -5.48 -18.72
N GLN A 155 4.02 -5.88 -19.98
CA GLN A 155 3.38 -7.07 -20.54
C GLN A 155 3.77 -8.35 -19.79
N ILE A 156 5.04 -8.48 -19.37
CA ILE A 156 5.52 -9.59 -18.54
C ILE A 156 4.85 -9.56 -17.17
N GLY A 157 4.79 -8.39 -16.52
CA GLY A 157 4.10 -8.20 -15.25
C GLY A 157 2.63 -8.59 -15.31
N LEU A 158 1.92 -8.09 -16.33
CA LEU A 158 0.53 -8.44 -16.58
C LEU A 158 0.35 -9.94 -16.82
N ALA A 159 1.21 -10.58 -17.61
CA ALA A 159 1.15 -12.02 -17.85
C ALA A 159 1.30 -12.83 -16.54
N ILE A 160 2.13 -12.38 -15.61
CA ILE A 160 2.26 -12.98 -14.26
C ILE A 160 0.96 -12.80 -13.47
N LEU A 161 0.39 -11.61 -13.46
CA LEU A 161 -0.87 -11.30 -12.75
C LEU A 161 -2.04 -12.11 -13.31
N LYS A 162 -2.17 -12.23 -14.63
CA LYS A 162 -3.20 -13.05 -15.31
C LYS A 162 -3.13 -14.53 -14.94
N ARG A 163 -1.95 -15.03 -14.54
CA ARG A 163 -1.76 -16.42 -14.09
C ARG A 163 -2.03 -16.62 -12.59
N LYS A 164 -2.23 -15.55 -11.82
CA LYS A 164 -2.59 -15.68 -10.40
C LYS A 164 -3.95 -16.38 -10.30
N THR A 165 -4.08 -17.24 -9.30
CA THR A 165 -5.33 -17.97 -9.05
C THR A 165 -6.35 -17.05 -8.40
N ALA A 166 -7.65 -17.29 -8.63
CA ALA A 166 -8.75 -16.60 -7.95
C ALA A 166 -8.73 -16.65 -6.41
N ARG A 167 -7.90 -17.53 -5.81
CA ARG A 167 -7.70 -17.67 -4.36
C ARG A 167 -6.37 -17.10 -3.87
N ALA A 168 -5.60 -16.45 -4.73
CA ALA A 168 -4.34 -15.83 -4.33
C ALA A 168 -4.65 -14.77 -3.26
N ARG A 169 -3.91 -14.79 -2.16
CA ARG A 169 -3.95 -13.75 -1.10
C ARG A 169 -2.84 -12.71 -1.25
N ASP A 170 -1.96 -12.94 -2.22
CA ASP A 170 -0.79 -12.12 -2.48
C ASP A 170 -0.61 -12.00 -3.99
N LEU A 171 -0.79 -10.78 -4.47
CA LEU A 171 -0.67 -10.42 -5.87
C LEU A 171 0.74 -9.94 -6.21
N SER A 172 1.62 -9.76 -5.21
CA SER A 172 2.97 -9.28 -5.42
C SER A 172 3.75 -10.15 -6.40
N VAL A 173 4.60 -9.48 -7.16
CA VAL A 173 5.50 -10.05 -8.16
C VAL A 173 6.92 -9.93 -7.62
N ASN A 174 7.71 -10.98 -7.81
CA ASN A 174 9.12 -10.98 -7.43
C ASN A 174 10.01 -11.19 -8.66
N LEU A 175 11.30 -10.87 -8.51
CA LEU A 175 12.29 -10.99 -9.57
C LEU A 175 12.32 -12.39 -10.21
N SER A 176 12.18 -13.44 -9.40
CA SER A 176 12.13 -14.81 -9.90
C SER A 176 10.90 -15.09 -10.77
N ALA A 177 9.75 -14.48 -10.46
CA ALA A 177 8.55 -14.59 -11.28
C ALA A 177 8.74 -13.90 -12.63
N VAL A 178 9.31 -12.70 -12.65
CA VAL A 178 9.65 -11.96 -13.88
C VAL A 178 10.60 -12.77 -14.75
N LYS A 179 11.73 -13.24 -14.20
CA LYS A 179 12.70 -14.07 -14.94
C LYS A 179 12.08 -15.34 -15.52
N ARG A 180 11.23 -16.03 -14.75
CA ARG A 180 10.52 -17.23 -15.24
C ARG A 180 9.56 -16.92 -16.37
N GLU A 181 8.81 -15.82 -16.28
CA GLU A 181 7.86 -15.47 -17.34
C GLU A 181 8.58 -15.01 -18.60
N MET A 182 9.68 -14.26 -18.48
CA MET A 182 10.55 -13.94 -19.62
C MET A 182 11.05 -15.19 -20.34
N GLN A 183 11.52 -16.19 -19.60
CA GLN A 183 11.96 -17.47 -20.16
C GLN A 183 10.81 -18.19 -20.89
N ARG A 184 9.60 -18.18 -20.33
CA ARG A 184 8.41 -18.74 -21.00
C ARG A 184 8.05 -18.01 -22.29
N MET A 185 8.26 -16.71 -22.33
CA MET A 185 8.04 -15.87 -23.52
C MET A 185 9.21 -15.94 -24.52
N GLY A 186 10.23 -16.78 -24.26
CA GLY A 186 11.41 -16.92 -25.13
C GLY A 186 12.32 -15.70 -25.14
N GLN A 187 12.21 -14.81 -24.14
CA GLN A 187 13.05 -13.62 -24.03
C GLN A 187 14.37 -13.92 -23.31
N ARG A 188 15.43 -13.23 -23.72
CA ARG A 188 16.69 -13.22 -22.97
C ARG A 188 16.52 -12.38 -21.70
N PRO A 189 17.04 -12.81 -20.55
CA PRO A 189 16.96 -12.03 -19.33
C PRO A 189 17.69 -10.70 -19.50
N TYR A 190 17.07 -9.61 -19.04
CA TYR A 190 17.73 -8.32 -18.85
C TYR A 190 18.58 -8.34 -17.58
N ASP A 191 19.39 -7.30 -17.40
CA ASP A 191 20.16 -7.10 -16.17
C ASP A 191 19.24 -7.00 -14.96
N ASP A 192 19.70 -7.55 -13.84
CA ASP A 192 18.88 -7.66 -12.62
C ASP A 192 18.42 -6.30 -12.10
N ASP A 193 19.18 -5.24 -12.34
CA ASP A 193 18.83 -3.88 -11.95
C ASP A 193 17.62 -3.34 -12.75
N ILE A 194 17.58 -3.59 -14.07
CA ILE A 194 16.41 -3.29 -14.91
C ILE A 194 15.18 -4.07 -14.41
N LEU A 195 15.38 -5.35 -14.10
CA LEU A 195 14.29 -6.21 -13.66
C LEU A 195 13.78 -5.86 -12.25
N ARG A 196 14.63 -5.32 -11.38
CA ARG A 196 14.20 -4.81 -10.06
C ARG A 196 13.32 -3.58 -10.21
N VAL A 197 13.72 -2.63 -11.05
CA VAL A 197 12.88 -1.48 -11.42
C VAL A 197 11.52 -1.95 -11.93
N ALA A 198 11.51 -2.96 -12.83
CA ALA A 198 10.26 -3.54 -13.32
C ALA A 198 9.38 -4.11 -12.20
N VAL A 199 9.99 -4.87 -11.28
CA VAL A 199 9.28 -5.46 -10.13
C VAL A 199 8.67 -4.38 -9.25
N ASP A 200 9.39 -3.30 -9.00
CA ASP A 200 8.92 -2.21 -8.16
C ASP A 200 7.75 -1.46 -8.81
N GLY A 201 7.85 -1.12 -10.10
CA GLY A 201 6.74 -0.51 -10.85
C GLY A 201 5.49 -1.41 -10.95
N ILE A 202 5.66 -2.72 -11.15
CA ILE A 202 4.54 -3.68 -11.12
C ILE A 202 3.89 -3.69 -9.74
N ASN A 203 4.69 -3.80 -8.67
CA ASN A 203 4.16 -3.90 -7.31
C ASN A 203 3.53 -2.60 -6.83
N ALA A 204 4.01 -1.43 -7.27
CA ALA A 204 3.37 -0.15 -6.98
C ALA A 204 1.92 -0.13 -7.50
N ASN A 205 1.68 -0.64 -8.70
CA ASN A 205 0.33 -0.78 -9.28
C ASN A 205 -0.50 -1.85 -8.58
N VAL A 206 0.12 -2.98 -8.20
CA VAL A 206 -0.56 -4.03 -7.44
C VAL A 206 -1.05 -3.51 -6.08
N ASP A 207 -0.22 -2.71 -5.41
CA ASP A 207 -0.56 -2.12 -4.12
C ASP A 207 -1.64 -1.03 -4.27
N TYR A 208 -1.59 -0.24 -5.35
CA TYR A 208 -2.54 0.84 -5.60
C TYR A 208 -3.94 0.35 -6.01
N TYR A 209 -4.03 -0.64 -6.91
CA TYR A 209 -5.28 -1.21 -7.41
C TYR A 209 -5.63 -2.55 -6.75
N ALA A 210 -5.26 -2.76 -5.48
CA ALA A 210 -5.29 -4.08 -4.86
C ALA A 210 -6.70 -4.71 -4.91
N ASP A 211 -7.73 -3.94 -4.53
CA ASP A 211 -9.10 -4.42 -4.42
C ASP A 211 -9.69 -4.76 -5.80
N GLU A 212 -9.48 -3.89 -6.79
CA GLU A 212 -9.92 -4.09 -8.16
C GLU A 212 -9.20 -5.29 -8.79
N LEU A 213 -7.89 -5.42 -8.58
CA LEU A 213 -7.11 -6.54 -9.10
C LEU A 213 -7.56 -7.87 -8.51
N TYR A 214 -7.91 -7.92 -7.22
CA TYR A 214 -8.51 -9.12 -6.64
C TYR A 214 -9.83 -9.48 -7.32
N GLU A 215 -10.70 -8.50 -7.59
CA GLU A 215 -11.94 -8.73 -8.30
C GLU A 215 -11.72 -9.22 -9.73
N ILE A 216 -10.83 -8.55 -10.48
CA ILE A 216 -10.49 -8.88 -11.87
C ILE A 216 -9.92 -10.30 -11.95
N ILE A 217 -8.98 -10.66 -11.08
CA ILE A 217 -8.39 -12.01 -11.05
C ILE A 217 -9.44 -13.05 -10.68
N ARG A 218 -10.33 -12.75 -9.72
CA ARG A 218 -11.39 -13.67 -9.30
C ARG A 218 -12.43 -13.90 -10.40
N THR A 219 -12.80 -12.85 -11.13
CA THR A 219 -13.85 -12.89 -12.15
C THR A 219 -13.31 -13.13 -13.56
N GLN A 220 -11.98 -13.20 -13.73
CA GLN A 220 -11.30 -13.21 -15.03
C GLN A 220 -11.71 -12.02 -15.90
N GLY A 221 -11.93 -10.86 -15.28
CA GLY A 221 -12.49 -9.66 -15.87
C GLY A 221 -11.53 -8.81 -16.71
N TRP A 222 -10.41 -9.35 -17.18
CA TRP A 222 -9.34 -8.59 -17.87
C TRP A 222 -9.82 -7.80 -19.09
N ASN A 223 -10.84 -8.30 -19.79
CA ASN A 223 -11.42 -7.67 -20.97
C ASN A 223 -12.59 -6.72 -20.65
N LYS A 224 -12.95 -6.55 -19.37
CA LYS A 224 -13.98 -5.60 -18.97
C LYS A 224 -13.46 -4.17 -19.09
N PRO A 225 -14.32 -3.18 -19.38
CA PRO A 225 -13.95 -1.77 -19.29
C PRO A 225 -13.34 -1.45 -17.92
N ALA A 226 -12.25 -0.70 -17.91
CA ALA A 226 -11.71 -0.12 -16.69
C ALA A 226 -12.54 1.13 -16.35
N GLU A 227 -13.65 0.90 -15.65
CA GLU A 227 -14.49 1.93 -15.05
C GLU A 227 -13.84 2.36 -13.72
N LEU A 228 -12.78 3.16 -13.82
CA LEU A 228 -12.36 3.97 -12.68
C LEU A 228 -13.18 5.25 -12.75
N GLU A 229 -13.79 5.66 -11.63
CA GLU A 229 -14.35 7.01 -11.52
C GLU A 229 -13.20 7.96 -11.85
N ASP A 230 -13.27 8.61 -13.01
CA ASP A 230 -12.21 9.50 -13.45
C ASP A 230 -12.16 10.68 -12.46
N GLU A 231 -11.26 10.65 -11.47
CA GLU A 231 -10.98 11.77 -10.55
C GLU A 231 -10.25 12.94 -11.23
N TRP A 232 -10.13 12.92 -12.57
CA TRP A 232 -9.45 13.96 -13.35
C TRP A 232 -10.44 14.63 -14.32
N ASN A 233 -11.20 15.58 -13.77
CA ASN A 233 -11.77 16.72 -14.51
C ASN A 233 -11.32 18.02 -13.83
#